data_AF-A0A8H6VJU4-F1
#
_entry.id   AF-A0A8H6VJU4-F1
#
_cell.length_a   1.000
_cell.length_b   1.000
_cell.length_c   1.000
_cell.angle_alpha   90.00
_cell.angle_beta   90.00
_cell.angle_gamma   90.00
#
_symmetry.space_group_name_H-M   'P 1'
#
loop_
_entity.id
_entity.type
_entity.pdbx_description
1 polymer ?
#
loop_
_entity_poly.entity_id
_entity_poly.type
_entity_poly.pdbx_seq_one_letter_code
_entity_poly.pdbx_strand_id
1 'polypeptide(L)'
;MPPNPAKGATETPKSNDRNEYIPSFIAKKPFYIDDNTASDADYLEHQRLQSQKDGDTLAKAEWYNRGSKKGPAATKYRKGACENCGSMSHKEKDCLQRKRKAGAKWTGKGIAADEEVKDVKLGWDAKRDRWNGFEADEYKKVVEEYQELEEMKKLAEGKTGDDGDEQDGEGAKYEEEADMGRKVASSSRNLRLREDTAKYLVNLDLESAKYDPKTRSMLDSGGGDPNSLDAEDGFSKASGDAAEFERAQRYAWETQERNAPDKIHMQANPTEALLIRKRKAEEEAQKTEAKRKALADKYGDQSSISKPKTALAAVSNERYVEYDERGRIKGEAQKKEKSMYPEDVFIQNHTSVWGSWWKDFKWGYACCHSTVKNSFCTGEEGKKAAEEAENFSRGFNLPTAQDSGNAKLIDNGEAAAEEERREEHIPNGVDRPEKQNMDESRRRLEELKAGVTEEQMEKWRKEKTNQNDPMAKMLGKDELLEV
;
A
#
# COMPACT_ATOMS: atom_id res chain seq x y z
N MET A 1 -1.58 0.68 -9.88
CA MET A 1 -0.50 0.20 -10.78
C MET A 1 0.70 1.10 -10.57
N PRO A 2 1.79 0.63 -9.96
CA PRO A 2 3.02 1.39 -9.93
C PRO A 2 3.57 1.53 -11.37
N PRO A 3 4.29 2.62 -11.67
CA PRO A 3 4.79 2.88 -13.02
C PRO A 3 5.80 1.81 -13.45
N ASN A 4 5.65 1.37 -14.69
CA ASN A 4 6.49 0.40 -15.38
C ASN A 4 7.97 0.84 -15.32
N PRO A 5 8.92 0.03 -14.83
CA PRO A 5 10.33 0.41 -14.80
C PRO A 5 10.83 0.65 -16.22
N ALA A 6 11.53 1.77 -16.39
CA ALA A 6 12.07 2.23 -17.66
C ALA A 6 12.91 1.13 -18.33
N LYS A 7 12.51 0.74 -19.55
CA LYS A 7 13.35 -0.07 -20.43
C LYS A 7 14.54 0.78 -20.88
N GLY A 8 15.68 0.63 -20.20
CA GLY A 8 16.93 1.21 -20.67
C GLY A 8 17.99 1.41 -19.59
N ALA A 9 18.51 0.31 -19.00
CA ALA A 9 19.81 0.27 -18.31
C ALA A 9 20.15 -1.16 -17.85
N THR A 10 20.08 -2.18 -18.72
CA THR A 10 20.51 -3.55 -18.35
C THR A 10 21.48 -4.14 -19.36
N GLU A 11 22.46 -3.35 -19.78
CA GLU A 11 23.68 -3.91 -20.33
C GLU A 11 24.82 -3.47 -19.41
N THR A 12 25.25 -4.39 -18.54
CA THR A 12 26.59 -4.31 -17.95
C THR A 12 27.57 -4.03 -19.11
N PRO A 13 28.50 -3.07 -18.98
CA PRO A 13 29.45 -2.80 -20.04
C PRO A 13 30.22 -4.08 -20.30
N LYS A 14 29.93 -4.75 -21.42
CA LYS A 14 30.67 -5.93 -21.87
C LYS A 14 32.09 -5.46 -22.10
N SER A 15 33.02 -5.85 -21.23
CA SER A 15 34.43 -5.71 -21.54
C SER A 15 34.67 -6.58 -22.77
N ASN A 16 34.90 -5.95 -23.92
CA ASN A 16 35.32 -6.65 -25.15
C ASN A 16 36.79 -7.09 -25.08
N ASP A 17 37.34 -7.20 -23.86
CA ASP A 17 38.70 -7.61 -23.60
C ASP A 17 38.89 -9.05 -24.07
N ARG A 18 40.00 -9.27 -24.76
CA ARG A 18 40.32 -10.58 -25.34
C ARG A 18 40.66 -11.56 -24.22
N ASN A 19 39.78 -12.54 -24.02
CA ASN A 19 40.03 -13.62 -23.08
C ASN A 19 41.16 -14.52 -23.62
N GLU A 20 42.28 -14.55 -22.91
CA GLU A 20 43.49 -15.29 -23.28
C GLU A 20 43.27 -16.80 -23.40
N TYR A 21 42.28 -17.32 -22.66
CA TYR A 21 41.96 -18.75 -22.65
C TYR A 21 41.12 -19.19 -23.85
N ILE A 22 40.62 -18.27 -24.68
CA ILE A 22 39.90 -18.65 -25.91
C ILE A 22 40.94 -19.07 -26.96
N PRO A 23 40.90 -20.34 -27.42
CA PRO A 23 41.86 -20.83 -28.40
C PRO A 23 41.85 -19.99 -29.68
N SER A 24 43.03 -19.88 -30.30
CA SER A 24 43.22 -19.02 -31.47
C SER A 24 42.32 -19.38 -32.66
N PHE A 25 41.91 -20.65 -32.82
CA PHE A 25 41.00 -21.06 -33.90
C PHE A 25 39.55 -20.62 -33.70
N ILE A 26 39.12 -20.34 -32.47
CA ILE A 26 37.80 -19.78 -32.17
C ILE A 26 37.85 -18.27 -32.31
N ALA A 27 38.90 -17.64 -31.76
CA ALA A 27 39.05 -16.20 -31.73
C ALA A 27 39.40 -15.59 -33.10
N LYS A 28 40.12 -16.31 -33.97
CA LYS A 28 40.44 -15.83 -35.31
C LYS A 28 39.21 -15.91 -36.21
N LYS A 29 38.89 -14.80 -36.86
CA LYS A 29 37.86 -14.72 -37.89
C LYS A 29 38.32 -15.56 -39.11
N PRO A 30 37.45 -16.40 -39.68
CA PRO A 30 37.75 -17.14 -40.91
C PRO A 30 37.69 -16.21 -42.13
N PHE A 31 38.39 -16.57 -43.21
CA PHE A 31 38.60 -15.71 -44.38
C PHE A 31 37.34 -15.24 -45.12
N TYR A 32 36.20 -15.92 -44.93
CA TYR A 32 34.93 -15.62 -45.61
C TYR A 32 34.05 -14.61 -44.85
N ILE A 33 34.54 -14.07 -43.73
CA ILE A 33 33.88 -13.01 -42.97
C ILE A 33 34.70 -11.74 -43.19
N ASP A 34 34.10 -10.78 -43.88
CA ASP A 34 34.81 -9.58 -44.31
C ASP A 34 35.09 -8.63 -43.13
N ASP A 35 36.34 -8.20 -43.00
CA ASP A 35 36.80 -7.22 -42.00
C ASP A 35 36.07 -5.86 -42.11
N ASN A 36 35.43 -5.58 -43.25
CA ASN A 36 34.64 -4.36 -43.46
C ASN A 36 33.21 -4.44 -42.89
N THR A 37 32.70 -5.64 -42.64
CA THR A 37 31.32 -5.86 -42.13
C THR A 37 31.29 -6.09 -40.63
N ALA A 38 32.37 -6.63 -40.07
CA ALA A 38 32.54 -6.89 -38.66
C ALA A 38 33.30 -5.76 -37.99
N SER A 39 32.80 -5.26 -36.87
CA SER A 39 33.51 -4.25 -36.09
C SER A 39 34.78 -4.85 -35.47
N ASP A 40 35.91 -4.14 -35.54
CA ASP A 40 37.14 -4.53 -34.82
C ASP A 40 36.99 -4.41 -33.29
N ALA A 41 35.89 -3.82 -32.83
CA ALA A 41 35.53 -3.70 -31.43
C ALA A 41 35.11 -5.03 -30.77
N ASP A 42 34.70 -6.04 -31.54
CA ASP A 42 34.25 -7.35 -31.04
C ASP A 42 34.91 -8.50 -31.81
N TYR A 43 35.94 -9.11 -31.20
CA TYR A 43 36.73 -10.18 -31.84
C TYR A 43 35.98 -11.53 -31.98
N LEU A 44 34.80 -11.68 -31.36
CA LEU A 44 33.97 -12.89 -31.39
C LEU A 44 32.68 -12.70 -32.18
N GLU A 45 32.54 -11.61 -32.94
CA GLU A 45 31.33 -11.31 -33.70
C GLU A 45 30.94 -12.45 -34.67
N HIS A 46 31.92 -13.13 -35.26
CA HIS A 46 31.69 -14.28 -36.15
C HIS A 46 31.14 -15.52 -35.46
N GLN A 47 31.32 -15.63 -34.14
CA GLN A 47 30.77 -16.72 -33.34
C GLN A 47 29.36 -16.40 -32.80
N ARG A 48 28.95 -15.13 -32.85
CA ARG A 48 27.59 -14.73 -32.48
C ARG A 48 26.62 -15.13 -33.59
N LEU A 49 25.36 -15.39 -33.23
CA LEU A 49 24.34 -15.77 -34.20
C LEU A 49 24.09 -14.61 -35.19
N GLN A 50 24.63 -14.72 -36.40
CA GLN A 50 24.54 -13.66 -37.42
C GLN A 50 23.15 -13.57 -38.09
N SER A 51 22.33 -14.64 -38.04
CA SER A 51 21.15 -14.76 -38.92
C SER A 51 19.87 -15.30 -38.28
N GLN A 52 19.70 -15.24 -36.95
CA GLN A 52 18.39 -15.46 -36.31
C GLN A 52 17.78 -14.12 -35.87
N LYS A 53 17.64 -13.19 -36.83
CA LYS A 53 16.72 -12.05 -36.69
C LYS A 53 15.25 -12.47 -36.91
N ASP A 54 15.02 -13.67 -37.41
CA ASP A 54 13.72 -14.36 -37.38
C ASP A 54 13.49 -14.93 -35.98
N GLY A 55 13.47 -14.01 -35.00
CA GLY A 55 13.43 -14.30 -33.58
C GLY A 55 12.26 -15.18 -33.18
N ASP A 56 12.47 -15.98 -32.13
CA ASP A 56 11.51 -16.82 -31.43
C ASP A 56 10.20 -17.01 -32.19
N THR A 57 10.15 -18.08 -32.99
CA THR A 57 8.93 -18.45 -33.72
C THR A 57 7.71 -18.53 -32.81
N LEU A 58 7.91 -18.71 -31.50
CA LEU A 58 6.87 -18.74 -30.47
C LEU A 58 6.32 -17.34 -30.14
N ALA A 59 7.20 -16.34 -29.95
CA ALA A 59 6.78 -14.99 -29.55
C ALA A 59 6.10 -14.22 -30.69
N LYS A 60 6.40 -14.60 -31.94
CA LYS A 60 5.74 -14.10 -33.16
C LYS A 60 4.84 -15.17 -33.80
N ALA A 61 4.47 -16.23 -33.08
CA ALA A 61 3.62 -17.29 -33.61
C ALA A 61 2.21 -16.75 -33.88
N GLU A 62 1.99 -16.20 -35.07
CA GLU A 62 0.64 -16.02 -35.56
C GLU A 62 0.05 -17.39 -35.87
N TRP A 63 -1.11 -17.70 -35.30
CA TRP A 63 -1.87 -18.89 -35.67
C TRP A 63 -2.80 -18.61 -36.86
N TYR A 64 -3.33 -19.66 -37.46
CA TYR A 64 -4.30 -19.54 -38.55
C TYR A 64 -5.57 -18.83 -38.05
N ASN A 65 -5.97 -17.77 -38.75
CA ASN A 65 -7.25 -17.08 -38.50
C ASN A 65 -8.42 -18.00 -38.88
N ARG A 66 -9.03 -18.64 -37.89
CA ARG A 66 -10.16 -19.55 -38.14
C ARG A 66 -11.42 -18.75 -38.48
N GLY A 67 -12.01 -19.04 -39.64
CA GLY A 67 -13.29 -18.44 -40.06
C GLY A 67 -13.22 -17.00 -40.54
N SER A 68 -12.02 -16.42 -40.72
CA SER A 68 -11.90 -15.07 -41.29
C SER A 68 -12.26 -15.05 -42.78
N LYS A 69 -13.04 -14.04 -43.15
CA LYS A 69 -13.53 -13.82 -44.52
C LYS A 69 -12.83 -12.59 -45.08
N LYS A 70 -12.34 -12.68 -46.33
CA LYS A 70 -11.64 -11.56 -47.01
C LYS A 70 -12.57 -10.37 -47.31
N GLY A 71 -13.89 -10.55 -47.24
CA GLY A 71 -14.88 -9.51 -47.49
C GLY A 71 -16.32 -10.03 -47.52
N PRO A 72 -17.29 -9.17 -47.88
CA PRO A 72 -18.67 -9.58 -48.04
C PRO A 72 -18.82 -10.61 -49.17
N ALA A 73 -19.85 -11.44 -49.07
CA ALA A 73 -20.14 -12.44 -50.10
C ALA A 73 -20.40 -11.78 -51.46
N ALA A 74 -19.88 -12.38 -52.53
CA ALA A 74 -20.15 -11.89 -53.87
C ALA A 74 -21.64 -12.07 -54.20
N THR A 75 -22.22 -11.11 -54.91
CA THR A 75 -23.62 -11.20 -55.35
C THR A 75 -23.79 -12.02 -56.63
N LYS A 76 -22.70 -12.26 -57.37
CA LYS A 76 -22.69 -13.02 -58.63
C LYS A 76 -21.59 -14.07 -58.62
N TYR A 77 -21.86 -15.19 -59.27
CA TYR A 77 -20.88 -16.27 -59.44
C TYR A 77 -19.70 -15.77 -60.28
N ARG A 78 -18.48 -16.03 -59.79
CA ARG A 78 -17.24 -15.67 -60.48
C ARG A 78 -16.64 -16.90 -61.17
N LYS A 79 -16.07 -16.71 -62.36
CA LYS A 79 -15.42 -17.80 -63.10
C LYS A 79 -14.23 -18.33 -62.30
N GLY A 80 -14.17 -19.64 -62.09
CA GLY A 80 -13.16 -20.29 -61.26
C GLY A 80 -13.55 -20.49 -59.79
N ALA A 81 -14.73 -19.99 -59.38
CA ALA A 81 -15.26 -20.26 -58.06
C ALA A 81 -15.83 -21.68 -57.96
N CYS A 82 -15.89 -22.23 -56.75
CA CYS A 82 -16.49 -23.51 -56.44
C CYS A 82 -17.92 -23.61 -57.01
N GLU A 83 -18.20 -24.68 -57.76
CA GLU A 83 -19.49 -24.83 -58.45
C GLU A 83 -20.67 -24.99 -57.48
N ASN A 84 -20.41 -25.51 -56.27
CA ASN A 84 -21.39 -25.73 -55.22
C ASN A 84 -21.71 -24.46 -54.42
N CYS A 85 -20.70 -23.83 -53.80
CA CYS A 85 -20.88 -22.71 -52.85
C CYS A 85 -20.57 -21.33 -53.43
N GLY A 86 -19.81 -21.24 -54.53
CA GLY A 86 -19.46 -19.97 -55.17
C GLY A 86 -18.29 -19.19 -54.55
N SER A 87 -17.54 -19.73 -53.60
CA SER A 87 -16.28 -19.12 -53.12
C SER A 87 -15.11 -19.42 -54.06
N MET A 88 -14.10 -18.55 -54.07
CA MET A 88 -12.85 -18.71 -54.82
C MET A 88 -11.74 -19.41 -54.01
N SER A 89 -11.97 -19.71 -52.72
CA SER A 89 -10.93 -20.26 -51.84
C SER A 89 -10.63 -21.75 -52.08
N HIS A 90 -11.58 -22.52 -52.61
CA HIS A 90 -11.47 -23.98 -52.77
C HIS A 90 -12.20 -24.50 -54.02
N LYS A 91 -11.98 -25.77 -54.35
CA LYS A 91 -12.66 -26.50 -55.46
C LYS A 91 -13.91 -27.22 -54.96
N GLU A 92 -14.77 -27.69 -55.87
CA GLU A 92 -16.04 -28.38 -55.49
C GLU A 92 -15.82 -29.61 -54.61
N LYS A 93 -14.73 -30.36 -54.82
CA LYS A 93 -14.42 -31.58 -54.04
C LYS A 93 -14.08 -31.27 -52.58
N ASP A 94 -13.46 -30.12 -52.33
CA ASP A 94 -12.99 -29.71 -51.01
C ASP A 94 -13.98 -28.71 -50.36
N CYS A 95 -15.23 -28.69 -50.86
CA CYS A 95 -16.25 -27.76 -50.40
C CYS A 95 -16.81 -28.18 -49.04
N LEU A 96 -16.64 -27.30 -48.04
CA LEU A 96 -17.15 -27.49 -46.68
C LEU A 96 -18.69 -27.36 -46.59
N GLN A 97 -19.32 -26.79 -47.62
CA GLN A 97 -20.77 -26.64 -47.67
C GLN A 97 -21.41 -27.92 -48.24
N ARG A 98 -22.57 -28.30 -47.69
CA ARG A 98 -23.36 -29.43 -48.18
C ARG A 98 -23.53 -29.36 -49.70
N LYS A 99 -23.30 -30.47 -50.39
CA LYS A 99 -23.48 -30.56 -51.85
C LYS A 99 -24.94 -30.27 -52.23
N ARG A 100 -25.16 -29.20 -52.99
CA ARG A 100 -26.48 -28.79 -53.47
C ARG A 100 -26.85 -29.57 -54.75
N LYS A 101 -28.15 -29.80 -54.96
CA LYS A 101 -28.67 -30.43 -56.20
C LYS A 101 -28.42 -29.53 -57.42
N ALA A 102 -28.63 -28.23 -57.25
CA ALA A 102 -28.24 -27.21 -58.21
C ALA A 102 -27.26 -26.25 -57.52
N GLY A 103 -25.99 -26.28 -57.93
CA GLY A 103 -24.92 -25.48 -57.32
C GLY A 103 -25.06 -23.99 -57.55
N ALA A 104 -24.25 -23.19 -56.84
CA ALA A 104 -24.18 -21.74 -56.99
C ALA A 104 -23.81 -21.29 -58.42
N LYS A 105 -23.10 -22.13 -59.19
CA LYS A 105 -22.77 -21.87 -60.61
C LYS A 105 -24.02 -21.69 -61.48
N TRP A 106 -25.06 -22.50 -61.24
CA TRP A 106 -26.27 -22.53 -62.06
C TRP A 106 -27.39 -21.66 -61.48
N THR A 107 -27.46 -21.56 -60.17
CA THR A 107 -28.55 -20.85 -59.49
C THR A 107 -28.20 -19.40 -59.13
N GLY A 108 -26.90 -19.06 -59.02
CA GLY A 108 -26.43 -17.75 -58.58
C GLY A 108 -26.86 -17.36 -57.17
N LYS A 109 -27.48 -18.27 -56.41
CA LYS A 109 -28.07 -18.00 -55.09
C LYS A 109 -27.20 -18.59 -53.97
N GLY A 110 -27.12 -17.86 -52.86
CA GLY A 110 -26.42 -18.29 -51.65
C GLY A 110 -24.92 -18.50 -51.88
N ILE A 111 -24.24 -17.47 -52.38
CA ILE A 111 -22.79 -17.46 -52.61
C ILE A 111 -22.08 -17.26 -51.26
N ALA A 112 -21.11 -18.13 -50.97
CA ALA A 112 -20.28 -18.02 -49.78
C ALA A 112 -19.24 -16.89 -49.94
N ALA A 113 -18.87 -16.27 -48.83
CA ALA A 113 -17.75 -15.34 -48.80
C ALA A 113 -16.41 -16.09 -48.98
N ASP A 114 -15.40 -15.39 -49.50
CA ASP A 114 -14.08 -15.97 -49.70
C ASP A 114 -13.31 -16.02 -48.37
N GLU A 115 -12.68 -17.16 -48.10
CA GLU A 115 -11.87 -17.38 -46.89
C GLU A 115 -10.46 -16.82 -47.06
N GLU A 116 -9.87 -16.38 -45.93
CA GLU A 116 -8.49 -15.96 -45.87
C GLU A 116 -7.55 -17.15 -45.67
N VAL A 117 -6.85 -17.56 -46.74
CA VAL A 117 -5.84 -18.63 -46.65
C VAL A 117 -4.48 -18.00 -46.35
N LYS A 118 -3.90 -18.34 -45.19
CA LYS A 118 -2.54 -18.00 -44.78
C LYS A 118 -1.68 -19.27 -44.71
N ASP A 119 -0.39 -19.16 -45.04
CA ASP A 119 0.59 -20.23 -44.87
C ASP A 119 1.56 -19.84 -43.75
N VAL A 120 1.52 -20.55 -42.62
CA VAL A 120 2.29 -20.23 -41.41
C VAL A 120 3.41 -21.25 -41.21
N LYS A 121 4.67 -20.78 -41.25
CA LYS A 121 5.86 -21.60 -41.01
C LYS A 121 6.24 -21.57 -39.53
N LEU A 122 5.78 -22.58 -38.79
CA LEU A 122 6.05 -22.74 -37.37
C LEU A 122 7.19 -23.74 -37.08
N GLY A 123 7.85 -23.56 -35.94
CA GLY A 123 8.84 -24.49 -35.37
C GLY A 123 8.21 -25.83 -34.90
N TRP A 124 9.04 -26.73 -34.35
CA TRP A 124 8.57 -28.07 -33.93
C TRP A 124 7.57 -28.00 -32.76
N ASP A 125 7.87 -27.17 -31.77
CA ASP A 125 7.06 -26.99 -30.56
C ASP A 125 5.78 -26.23 -30.89
N ALA A 126 5.91 -25.09 -31.57
CA ALA A 126 4.79 -24.28 -32.05
C ALA A 126 3.81 -25.05 -32.95
N LYS A 127 4.23 -26.09 -33.69
CA LYS A 127 3.28 -26.95 -34.45
C LYS A 127 2.45 -27.89 -33.58
N ARG A 128 2.98 -28.27 -32.41
CA ARG A 128 2.40 -29.26 -31.51
C ARG A 128 1.77 -28.65 -30.27
N ASP A 129 1.93 -27.35 -30.09
CA ASP A 129 1.29 -26.64 -29.00
C ASP A 129 -0.23 -26.84 -29.08
N ARG A 130 -0.78 -27.41 -28.00
CA ARG A 130 -2.21 -27.68 -27.85
C ARG A 130 -2.99 -26.37 -27.75
N TRP A 131 -2.36 -25.31 -27.27
CA TRP A 131 -2.96 -24.01 -27.01
C TRP A 131 -2.85 -23.05 -28.19
N ASN A 132 -2.53 -23.56 -29.38
CA ASN A 132 -2.51 -22.79 -30.61
C ASN A 132 -3.89 -22.19 -30.96
N GLY A 133 -3.96 -20.86 -31.02
CA GLY A 133 -5.19 -20.12 -31.26
C GLY A 133 -6.09 -19.97 -30.03
N PHE A 134 -5.52 -20.13 -28.83
CA PHE A 134 -6.22 -19.84 -27.58
C PHE A 134 -6.41 -18.32 -27.43
N GLU A 135 -7.66 -17.90 -27.29
CA GLU A 135 -8.01 -16.50 -27.01
C GLU A 135 -8.01 -16.28 -25.49
N ALA A 136 -7.31 -15.24 -25.02
CA ALA A 136 -7.20 -14.95 -23.60
C ALA A 136 -8.56 -14.71 -22.90
N ASP A 137 -9.57 -14.30 -23.67
CA ASP A 137 -10.94 -14.12 -23.20
C ASP A 137 -11.63 -15.43 -22.81
N GLU A 138 -11.26 -16.58 -23.39
CA GLU A 138 -11.84 -17.87 -23.01
C GLU A 138 -11.50 -18.26 -21.57
N TYR A 139 -10.38 -17.76 -21.04
CA TYR A 139 -9.99 -17.97 -19.64
C TYR A 139 -10.97 -17.32 -18.65
N LYS A 140 -11.76 -16.32 -19.07
CA LYS A 140 -12.77 -15.68 -18.22
C LYS A 140 -13.84 -16.66 -17.76
N LYS A 141 -14.22 -17.63 -18.59
CA LYS A 141 -15.19 -18.68 -18.21
C LYS A 141 -14.69 -19.53 -17.06
N VAL A 142 -13.38 -19.85 -17.06
CA VAL A 142 -12.76 -20.57 -15.95
C VAL A 142 -12.82 -19.72 -14.68
N VAL A 143 -12.52 -18.42 -14.78
CA VAL A 143 -12.63 -17.50 -13.64
C VAL A 143 -14.07 -17.43 -13.11
N GLU A 144 -15.07 -17.34 -13.99
CA GLU A 144 -16.50 -17.35 -13.63
C GLU A 144 -16.88 -18.65 -12.92
N GLU A 145 -16.46 -19.82 -13.44
CA GLU A 145 -16.68 -21.12 -12.79
C GLU A 145 -16.06 -21.17 -11.37
N TYR A 146 -14.84 -20.64 -11.20
CA TYR A 146 -14.22 -20.54 -9.88
C TYR A 146 -14.96 -19.59 -8.94
N GLN A 147 -15.48 -18.48 -9.44
CA GLN A 147 -16.28 -17.53 -8.67
C GLN A 147 -17.60 -18.17 -8.21
N GLU A 148 -18.32 -18.87 -9.10
CA GLU A 148 -19.53 -19.61 -8.75
C GLU A 148 -19.24 -20.69 -7.69
N LEU A 149 -18.12 -21.41 -7.79
CA LEU A 149 -17.71 -22.39 -6.79
C LEU A 149 -17.39 -21.74 -5.43
N GLU A 150 -16.74 -20.57 -5.40
CA GLU A 150 -16.49 -19.82 -4.18
C GLU A 150 -17.79 -19.30 -3.55
N GLU A 151 -18.75 -18.84 -4.35
CA GLU A 151 -20.08 -18.42 -3.87
C GLU A 151 -20.85 -19.59 -3.28
N MET A 152 -20.82 -20.74 -3.95
CA MET A 152 -21.42 -21.98 -3.43
C MET A 152 -20.74 -22.46 -2.16
N LYS A 153 -19.41 -22.33 -2.05
CA LYS A 153 -18.66 -22.63 -0.82
C LYS A 153 -19.05 -21.69 0.31
N LYS A 154 -19.12 -20.38 0.07
CA LYS A 154 -19.57 -19.38 1.05
C LYS A 154 -21.02 -19.61 1.52
N LEU A 155 -21.92 -19.96 0.60
CA LEU A 155 -23.31 -20.28 0.94
C LEU A 155 -23.43 -21.59 1.73
N ALA A 156 -22.56 -22.57 1.48
CA ALA A 156 -22.47 -23.79 2.26
C ALA A 156 -21.92 -23.53 3.67
N GLU A 157 -20.84 -22.75 3.78
CA GLU A 157 -20.24 -22.34 5.05
C GLU A 157 -21.20 -21.48 5.90
N GLY A 158 -21.92 -20.56 5.26
CA GLY A 158 -22.95 -19.74 5.90
C GLY A 158 -24.18 -20.53 6.36
N LYS A 159 -24.42 -21.72 5.79
CA LYS A 159 -25.47 -22.66 6.25
C LYS A 159 -25.00 -23.58 7.37
N THR A 160 -23.70 -23.81 7.52
CA THR A 160 -23.11 -24.58 8.63
C THR A 160 -22.83 -23.75 9.88
N GLY A 161 -23.09 -22.43 9.86
CA GLY A 161 -22.88 -21.51 10.98
C GLY A 161 -24.11 -21.18 11.83
N ASP A 162 -25.23 -21.88 11.67
CA ASP A 162 -26.47 -21.68 12.47
C ASP A 162 -26.62 -22.71 13.61
N ASP A 163 -25.53 -23.29 14.09
CA ASP A 163 -25.49 -24.08 15.33
C ASP A 163 -24.27 -23.65 16.17
N GLY A 164 -24.45 -22.53 16.87
CA GLY A 164 -23.76 -22.04 18.08
C GLY A 164 -22.29 -22.37 18.33
N ASP A 165 -21.42 -21.36 18.16
CA ASP A 165 -20.53 -20.93 19.25
C ASP A 165 -20.10 -19.46 19.03
N GLU A 166 -20.60 -18.57 19.88
CA GLU A 166 -20.03 -17.23 20.09
C GLU A 166 -18.70 -17.41 20.84
N GLN A 167 -17.59 -17.49 20.10
CA GLN A 167 -16.28 -17.29 20.70
C GLN A 167 -15.48 -16.28 19.87
N ASP A 168 -15.45 -15.07 20.42
CA ASP A 168 -14.56 -13.97 20.05
C ASP A 168 -13.14 -14.45 19.75
N GLY A 169 -12.69 -14.24 18.51
CA GLY A 169 -11.35 -14.58 18.10
C GLY A 169 -11.11 -14.40 16.62
N GLU A 170 -10.88 -13.16 16.19
CA GLU A 170 -10.43 -12.74 14.84
C GLU A 170 -9.14 -13.43 14.32
N GLY A 171 -8.59 -14.42 15.05
CA GLY A 171 -7.42 -15.21 14.68
C GLY A 171 -7.71 -16.62 14.14
N ALA A 172 -8.94 -17.16 14.25
CA ALA A 172 -9.22 -18.57 13.89
C ALA A 172 -9.65 -18.77 12.42
N LYS A 173 -10.20 -17.75 11.76
CA LYS A 173 -10.73 -17.88 10.39
C LYS A 173 -9.69 -18.18 9.31
N TYR A 174 -8.40 -17.90 9.58
CA TYR A 174 -7.33 -18.16 8.62
C TYR A 174 -6.71 -19.56 8.75
N GLU A 175 -6.97 -20.27 9.85
CA GLU A 175 -6.40 -21.60 10.09
C GLU A 175 -7.27 -22.70 9.48
N GLU A 176 -8.59 -22.50 9.42
CA GLU A 176 -9.53 -23.49 8.89
C GLU A 176 -9.53 -23.58 7.35
N GLU A 177 -9.31 -22.45 6.65
CA GLU A 177 -9.17 -22.46 5.18
C GLU A 177 -7.81 -23.01 4.70
N ALA A 178 -6.82 -23.09 5.61
CA ALA A 178 -5.56 -23.79 5.39
C ALA A 178 -5.67 -25.32 5.65
N ASP A 179 -6.75 -25.79 6.30
CA ASP A 179 -7.03 -27.21 6.55
C ASP A 179 -7.97 -27.83 5.48
N MET A 180 -8.00 -27.26 4.28
CA MET A 180 -8.62 -27.91 3.12
C MET A 180 -7.73 -29.04 2.60
N GLY A 181 -7.76 -30.19 3.30
CA GLY A 181 -7.62 -31.50 2.66
C GLY A 181 -6.22 -32.01 2.35
N ARG A 182 -5.17 -31.42 2.93
CA ARG A 182 -3.85 -32.06 2.98
C ARG A 182 -3.33 -32.06 4.40
N LYS A 183 -3.80 -33.04 5.19
CA LYS A 183 -3.09 -33.55 6.36
C LYS A 183 -1.78 -34.19 5.89
N VAL A 184 -0.85 -33.36 5.41
CA VAL A 184 0.54 -33.73 5.22
C VAL A 184 0.98 -34.16 6.61
N ALA A 185 1.28 -35.44 6.78
CA ALA A 185 1.83 -35.93 8.04
C ALA A 185 2.92 -34.94 8.48
N SER A 186 2.85 -34.48 9.74
CA SER A 186 3.80 -33.54 10.38
C SER A 186 5.29 -33.94 10.23
N SER A 187 5.55 -35.08 9.59
CA SER A 187 6.84 -35.61 9.15
C SER A 187 7.51 -34.87 7.99
N SER A 188 6.78 -34.19 7.08
CA SER A 188 7.42 -33.49 5.92
C SER A 188 7.40 -31.97 6.03
N ARG A 189 7.53 -31.43 7.25
CA ARG A 189 7.72 -29.98 7.44
C ARG A 189 9.03 -29.59 6.74
N ASN A 190 8.93 -28.68 5.78
CA ASN A 190 10.10 -28.22 5.03
C ASN A 190 11.18 -27.73 6.02
N LEU A 191 12.42 -28.20 5.88
CA LEU A 191 13.52 -27.83 6.76
C LEU A 191 13.87 -26.34 6.67
N ARG A 192 13.55 -25.70 5.53
CA ARG A 192 13.73 -24.27 5.36
C ARG A 192 12.66 -23.51 6.15
N LEU A 193 13.11 -22.72 7.12
CA LEU A 193 12.26 -21.77 7.82
C LEU A 193 11.73 -20.74 6.80
N ARG A 194 10.42 -20.50 6.82
CA ARG A 194 9.76 -19.55 5.91
C ARG A 194 9.99 -18.10 6.35
N GLU A 195 10.23 -17.88 7.63
CA GLU A 195 10.54 -16.59 8.25
C GLU A 195 11.87 -16.01 7.74
N ASP A 196 12.85 -16.89 7.46
CA ASP A 196 14.15 -16.50 6.93
C ASP A 196 14.10 -16.33 5.41
N THR A 197 14.13 -15.07 4.97
CA THR A 197 14.27 -14.73 3.55
C THR A 197 15.68 -15.10 3.06
N ALA A 198 15.78 -15.60 1.82
CA ALA A 198 17.09 -15.88 1.25
C ALA A 198 17.78 -14.57 0.87
N LYS A 199 19.10 -14.49 1.05
CA LYS A 199 19.88 -13.27 0.81
C LYS A 199 19.70 -12.69 -0.62
N TYR A 200 19.62 -13.53 -1.64
CA TYR A 200 19.39 -13.10 -3.03
C TYR A 200 17.95 -12.64 -3.34
N LEU A 201 17.02 -12.77 -2.39
CA LEU A 201 15.64 -12.30 -2.52
C LEU A 201 15.39 -10.99 -1.76
N VAL A 202 16.38 -10.49 -1.03
CA VAL A 202 16.25 -9.24 -0.28
C VAL A 202 16.18 -8.07 -1.26
N ASN A 203 17.08 -8.03 -2.25
CA ASN A 203 17.01 -7.11 -3.38
C ASN A 203 16.86 -7.89 -4.70
N LEU A 204 15.76 -7.65 -5.42
CA LEU A 204 15.48 -8.28 -6.73
C LEU A 204 16.11 -7.52 -7.91
N ASP A 205 16.70 -6.35 -7.65
CA ASP A 205 17.37 -5.58 -8.68
C ASP A 205 18.63 -6.31 -9.16
N LEU A 206 18.80 -6.42 -10.48
CA LEU A 206 19.89 -7.17 -11.11
C LEU A 206 21.28 -6.59 -10.82
N GLU A 207 21.36 -5.29 -10.52
CA GLU A 207 22.59 -4.56 -10.22
C GLU A 207 22.90 -4.48 -8.71
N SER A 208 22.09 -5.14 -7.88
CA SER A 208 22.30 -5.18 -6.43
C SER A 208 23.51 -6.05 -6.03
N ALA A 209 23.76 -6.12 -4.71
CA ALA A 209 24.82 -6.93 -4.12
C ALA A 209 24.84 -8.36 -4.69
N LYS A 210 26.02 -8.81 -5.13
CA LYS A 210 26.16 -10.10 -5.83
C LYS A 210 26.11 -11.26 -4.84
N TYR A 211 25.15 -12.16 -5.00
CA TYR A 211 25.11 -13.42 -4.26
C TYR A 211 25.96 -14.50 -4.94
N ASP A 212 26.90 -15.12 -4.20
CA ASP A 212 27.57 -16.34 -4.65
C ASP A 212 26.79 -17.59 -4.16
N PRO A 213 26.11 -18.34 -5.06
CA PRO A 213 25.32 -19.50 -4.67
C PRO A 213 26.15 -20.68 -4.17
N LYS A 214 27.46 -20.71 -4.45
CA LYS A 214 28.34 -21.80 -4.04
C LYS A 214 28.72 -21.69 -2.57
N THR A 215 29.18 -20.51 -2.16
CA THR A 215 29.55 -20.23 -0.76
C THR A 215 28.37 -19.72 0.07
N ARG A 216 27.25 -19.37 -0.60
CA ARG A 216 26.05 -18.79 0.00
C ARG A 216 26.32 -17.47 0.72
N SER A 217 27.30 -16.71 0.25
CA SER A 217 27.67 -15.39 0.79
C SER A 217 27.24 -14.28 -0.17
N MET A 218 26.81 -13.15 0.38
CA MET A 218 26.69 -11.91 -0.38
C MET A 218 28.07 -11.28 -0.48
N LEU A 219 28.46 -10.83 -1.68
CA LEU A 219 29.60 -9.95 -1.84
C LEU A 219 29.15 -8.55 -1.47
N ASP A 220 29.89 -7.92 -0.55
CA ASP A 220 29.67 -6.55 -0.13
C ASP A 220 29.78 -5.59 -1.32
N SER A 221 28.65 -5.02 -1.73
CA SER A 221 28.63 -3.85 -2.59
C SER A 221 28.48 -2.66 -1.66
N GLY A 222 29.57 -1.91 -1.44
CA GLY A 222 29.67 -0.78 -0.51
C GLY A 222 28.76 0.41 -0.82
N GLY A 223 27.45 0.18 -0.75
CA GLY A 223 26.39 1.12 -1.07
C GLY A 223 24.98 0.64 -0.65
N GLY A 224 24.88 -0.45 0.11
CA GLY A 224 23.62 -0.86 0.74
C GLY A 224 23.33 -0.07 2.01
N ASP A 225 22.06 0.03 2.40
CA ASP A 225 21.67 0.54 3.72
C ASP A 225 22.38 -0.30 4.80
N PRO A 226 23.16 0.30 5.72
CA PRO A 226 23.91 -0.45 6.73
C PRO A 226 23.05 -1.27 7.69
N ASN A 227 21.73 -1.01 7.72
CA ASN A 227 20.77 -1.80 8.50
C ASN A 227 20.03 -2.87 7.67
N SER A 228 20.32 -3.03 6.38
CA SER A 228 19.72 -4.10 5.58
C SER A 228 20.50 -5.40 5.73
N LEU A 229 19.78 -6.53 5.68
CA LEU A 229 20.33 -7.88 5.72
C LEU A 229 21.38 -8.16 4.62
N ASP A 230 21.49 -7.28 3.62
CA ASP A 230 22.42 -7.37 2.49
C ASP A 230 23.84 -6.96 2.86
N ALA A 231 23.98 -5.92 3.68
CA ALA A 231 25.28 -5.37 4.09
C ALA A 231 25.93 -6.19 5.22
N GLU A 232 25.15 -7.09 5.84
CA GLU A 232 25.54 -7.79 7.05
C GLU A 232 26.73 -8.73 6.86
N ASP A 233 26.91 -9.39 5.70
CA ASP A 233 27.95 -10.44 5.59
C ASP A 233 29.38 -9.85 5.53
N GLY A 234 29.55 -8.68 4.91
CA GLY A 234 30.80 -7.92 4.92
C GLY A 234 31.02 -7.19 6.26
N PHE A 235 29.98 -6.50 6.72
CA PHE A 235 30.01 -5.75 7.98
C PHE A 235 30.24 -6.66 9.19
N SER A 236 29.55 -7.79 9.28
CA SER A 236 29.67 -8.73 10.42
C SER A 236 31.04 -9.40 10.48
N LYS A 237 31.73 -9.58 9.33
CA LYS A 237 33.10 -10.11 9.32
C LYS A 237 34.11 -9.12 9.91
N ALA A 238 33.92 -7.83 9.67
CA ALA A 238 34.81 -6.78 10.16
C ALA A 238 34.44 -6.26 11.56
N SER A 239 33.20 -6.45 12.00
CA SER A 239 32.69 -5.94 13.27
C SER A 239 33.05 -6.82 14.48
N GLY A 240 32.95 -6.25 15.68
CA GLY A 240 33.16 -6.94 16.95
C GLY A 240 34.64 -7.27 17.25
N ASP A 241 34.86 -8.46 17.81
CA ASP A 241 36.17 -8.93 18.28
C ASP A 241 37.20 -9.06 17.16
N ALA A 242 36.77 -9.22 15.91
CA ALA A 242 37.67 -9.28 14.75
C ALA A 242 38.48 -7.98 14.61
N ALA A 243 37.82 -6.83 14.68
CA ALA A 243 38.51 -5.53 14.64
C ALA A 243 39.45 -5.34 15.83
N GLU A 244 39.06 -5.80 17.02
CA GLU A 244 39.92 -5.71 18.20
C GLU A 244 41.14 -6.62 18.09
N PHE A 245 40.96 -7.82 17.56
CA PHE A 245 42.02 -8.78 17.30
C PHE A 245 43.01 -8.24 16.25
N GLU A 246 42.52 -7.64 15.17
CA GLU A 246 43.38 -6.97 14.19
C GLU A 246 44.19 -5.82 14.79
N ARG A 247 43.56 -4.98 15.64
CA ARG A 247 44.28 -3.93 16.38
C ARG A 247 45.35 -4.53 17.30
N ALA A 248 45.05 -5.68 17.94
CA ALA A 248 46.00 -6.40 18.77
C ALA A 248 47.19 -6.93 17.95
N GLN A 249 46.90 -7.51 16.80
CA GLN A 249 47.89 -8.07 15.89
C GLN A 249 48.79 -6.98 15.31
N ARG A 250 48.21 -5.86 14.87
CA ARG A 250 48.96 -4.67 14.43
C ARG A 250 49.85 -4.13 15.55
N TYR A 251 49.33 -4.06 16.77
CA TYR A 251 50.10 -3.65 17.93
C TYR A 251 51.28 -4.60 18.23
N ALA A 252 51.06 -5.91 18.16
CA ALA A 252 52.12 -6.91 18.31
C ALA A 252 53.22 -6.71 17.26
N TRP A 253 52.86 -6.47 15.98
CA TRP A 253 53.85 -6.15 14.94
C TRP A 253 54.59 -4.84 15.20
N GLU A 254 53.90 -3.76 15.57
CA GLU A 254 54.55 -2.48 15.89
C GLU A 254 55.53 -2.59 17.07
N THR A 255 55.18 -3.36 18.10
CA THR A 255 56.08 -3.58 19.26
C THR A 255 57.31 -4.40 18.89
N GLN A 256 57.14 -5.38 18.00
CA GLN A 256 58.24 -6.17 17.44
C GLN A 256 59.16 -5.31 16.57
N GLU A 257 58.62 -4.46 15.69
CA GLU A 257 59.40 -3.55 14.85
C GLU A 257 60.17 -2.50 15.67
N ARG A 258 59.54 -1.97 16.72
CA ARG A 258 60.18 -1.02 17.66
C ARG A 258 61.22 -1.68 18.56
N ASN A 259 61.40 -3.01 18.50
CA ASN A 259 62.26 -3.78 19.39
C ASN A 259 62.00 -3.47 20.88
N ALA A 260 60.73 -3.28 21.23
CA ALA A 260 60.34 -3.04 22.62
C ALA A 260 60.69 -4.27 23.49
N PRO A 261 60.98 -4.08 24.79
CA PRO A 261 61.30 -5.20 25.69
C PRO A 261 60.12 -6.16 25.86
N ASP A 262 58.89 -5.65 25.73
CA ASP A 262 57.66 -6.43 25.76
C ASP A 262 57.47 -7.16 24.43
N LYS A 263 57.91 -8.42 24.36
CA LYS A 263 57.65 -9.29 23.20
C LYS A 263 56.23 -9.81 23.25
N ILE A 264 55.35 -9.25 22.44
CA ILE A 264 53.94 -9.64 22.38
C ILE A 264 53.73 -10.52 21.15
N HIS A 265 53.17 -11.71 21.34
CA HIS A 265 52.79 -12.59 20.24
C HIS A 265 51.38 -13.16 20.49
N MET A 266 50.43 -12.83 19.62
CA MET A 266 49.01 -13.16 19.81
C MET A 266 48.74 -14.68 19.79
N GLN A 267 49.41 -15.44 18.94
CA GLN A 267 49.21 -16.89 18.81
C GLN A 267 50.03 -17.72 19.80
N ALA A 268 51.25 -17.28 20.15
CA ALA A 268 52.11 -18.02 21.06
C ALA A 268 51.68 -17.83 22.53
N ASN A 269 51.48 -16.59 22.97
CA ASN A 269 51.10 -16.25 24.34
C ASN A 269 49.89 -15.27 24.37
N PRO A 270 48.67 -15.74 24.01
CA PRO A 270 47.48 -14.88 23.90
C PRO A 270 47.08 -14.21 25.23
N THR A 271 47.21 -14.93 26.35
CA THR A 271 46.81 -14.43 27.68
C THR A 271 47.74 -13.33 28.18
N GLU A 272 49.05 -13.51 27.98
CA GLU A 272 50.07 -12.50 28.28
C GLU A 272 49.84 -11.23 27.43
N ALA A 273 49.61 -11.41 26.12
CA ALA A 273 49.32 -10.32 25.20
C ALA A 273 48.08 -9.51 25.65
N LEU A 274 47.02 -10.19 26.08
CA LEU A 274 45.81 -9.56 26.59
C LEU A 274 46.05 -8.79 27.90
N LEU A 275 46.80 -9.35 28.84
CA LEU A 275 47.13 -8.69 30.11
C LEU A 275 47.97 -7.43 29.87
N ILE A 276 48.97 -7.50 28.99
CA ILE A 276 49.79 -6.34 28.63
C ILE A 276 48.94 -5.26 27.97
N ARG A 277 48.01 -5.64 27.08
CA ARG A 277 47.10 -4.69 26.43
C ARG A 277 46.14 -4.02 27.41
N LYS A 278 45.60 -4.75 28.38
CA LYS A 278 44.76 -4.18 29.45
C LYS A 278 45.52 -3.16 30.29
N ARG A 279 46.73 -3.51 30.74
CA ARG A 279 47.61 -2.60 31.49
C ARG A 279 47.92 -1.33 30.68
N LYS A 280 48.19 -1.49 29.38
CA LYS A 280 48.47 -0.33 28.50
C LYS A 280 47.24 0.54 28.27
N ALA A 281 46.05 -0.04 28.12
CA ALA A 281 44.81 0.74 28.04
C ALA A 281 44.56 1.55 29.33
N GLU A 282 44.82 0.97 30.49
CA GLU A 282 44.76 1.67 31.78
C GLU A 282 45.81 2.81 31.87
N GLU A 283 47.06 2.55 31.46
CA GLU A 283 48.10 3.57 31.42
C GLU A 283 47.79 4.70 30.43
N GLU A 284 47.23 4.38 29.27
CA GLU A 284 46.80 5.36 28.27
C GLU A 284 45.63 6.20 28.80
N ALA A 285 44.64 5.58 29.46
CA ALA A 285 43.56 6.29 30.12
C ALA A 285 44.11 7.28 31.16
N GLN A 286 45.01 6.83 32.04
CA GLN A 286 45.68 7.71 33.02
C GLN A 286 46.47 8.83 32.35
N LYS A 287 47.21 8.55 31.26
CA LYS A 287 47.94 9.57 30.50
C LYS A 287 46.98 10.59 29.85
N THR A 288 45.84 10.15 29.34
CA THR A 288 44.83 11.06 28.77
C THR A 288 44.18 11.94 29.84
N GLU A 289 43.89 11.38 31.02
CA GLU A 289 43.39 12.14 32.16
C GLU A 289 44.42 13.13 32.69
N ALA A 290 45.68 12.73 32.81
CA ALA A 290 46.77 13.60 33.22
C ALA A 290 46.97 14.75 32.21
N LYS A 291 46.92 14.45 30.90
CA LYS A 291 46.92 15.47 29.84
C LYS A 291 45.72 16.40 29.95
N ARG A 292 44.52 15.86 30.18
CA ARG A 292 43.29 16.65 30.36
C ARG A 292 43.40 17.57 31.58
N LYS A 293 43.90 17.08 32.72
CA LYS A 293 44.17 17.88 33.92
C LYS A 293 45.21 18.96 33.65
N ALA A 294 46.35 18.61 33.05
CA ALA A 294 47.39 19.57 32.70
C ALA A 294 46.90 20.65 31.71
N LEU A 295 46.00 20.31 30.78
CA LEU A 295 45.36 21.27 29.89
C LEU A 295 44.36 22.15 30.65
N ALA A 296 43.56 21.58 31.56
CA ALA A 296 42.64 22.34 32.40
C ALA A 296 43.38 23.31 33.33
N ASP A 297 44.54 22.91 33.88
CA ASP A 297 45.36 23.78 34.74
C ASP A 297 46.01 24.93 33.94
N LYS A 298 46.38 24.68 32.68
CA LYS A 298 47.01 25.68 31.80
C LYS A 298 46.02 26.64 31.15
N TYR A 299 44.83 26.15 30.79
CA TYR A 299 43.86 26.88 29.96
C TYR A 299 42.51 27.12 30.66
N GLY A 300 42.34 26.65 31.90
CA GLY A 300 41.09 26.72 32.66
C GLY A 300 40.06 25.66 32.22
N ASP A 301 39.20 25.24 33.15
CA ASP A 301 38.09 24.34 32.81
C ASP A 301 36.97 25.12 32.09
N GLN A 302 36.66 24.72 30.86
CA GLN A 302 35.65 25.34 30.00
C GLN A 302 34.23 25.24 30.57
N SER A 303 34.01 24.43 31.61
CA SER A 303 32.75 24.33 32.35
C SER A 303 32.38 25.62 33.11
N SER A 304 33.37 26.46 33.44
CA SER A 304 33.20 27.72 34.18
C SER A 304 33.01 28.95 33.28
N ILE A 305 33.21 28.79 31.96
CA ILE A 305 33.02 29.84 30.97
C ILE A 305 31.54 29.81 30.57
N SER A 306 30.72 30.66 31.22
CA SER A 306 29.42 31.01 30.66
C SER A 306 29.68 31.66 29.31
N LYS A 307 29.26 31.02 28.22
CA LYS A 307 29.46 31.58 26.87
C LYS A 307 28.87 33.00 26.85
N PRO A 308 29.66 34.08 26.70
CA PRO A 308 29.09 35.40 26.53
C PRO A 308 28.30 35.37 25.23
N LYS A 309 27.00 35.71 25.29
CA LYS A 309 26.10 35.70 24.13
C LYS A 309 26.51 36.66 23.01
N THR A 310 27.54 37.46 23.22
CA THR A 310 28.04 38.46 22.27
C THR A 310 29.54 38.67 22.49
N ALA A 311 30.36 37.81 21.90
CA ALA A 311 31.74 38.16 21.60
C ALA A 311 32.11 37.45 20.30
N LEU A 312 32.49 38.26 19.30
CA LEU A 312 32.95 37.82 18.00
C LEU A 312 34.08 36.78 18.17
N ALA A 313 33.74 35.51 18.03
CA ALA A 313 34.74 34.51 17.71
C ALA A 313 35.29 34.87 16.33
N ALA A 314 36.62 34.97 16.23
CA ALA A 314 37.30 35.12 14.95
C ALA A 314 36.71 34.09 13.97
N VAL A 315 36.06 34.59 12.92
CA VAL A 315 35.50 33.76 11.86
C VAL A 315 36.69 33.18 11.10
N SER A 316 37.04 31.94 11.42
CA SER A 316 37.69 31.08 10.43
C SER A 316 36.69 30.91 9.29
N ASN A 317 37.08 31.28 8.06
CA ASN A 317 36.17 31.37 6.92
C ASN A 317 35.64 30.04 6.39
N GLU A 318 35.90 28.92 7.08
CA GLU A 318 35.59 27.58 6.57
C GLU A 318 34.89 26.77 7.67
N ARG A 319 33.57 26.94 7.77
CA ARG A 319 32.70 26.01 8.49
C ARG A 319 32.42 24.85 7.54
N TYR A 320 32.96 23.67 7.84
CA TYR A 320 32.63 22.45 7.12
C TYR A 320 31.14 22.11 7.36
N VAL A 321 30.38 22.03 6.27
CA VAL A 321 28.93 21.81 6.25
C VAL A 321 28.69 20.57 5.40
N GLU A 322 28.28 19.49 6.03
CA GLU A 322 27.84 18.29 5.31
C GLU A 322 26.40 18.48 4.87
N TYR A 323 26.14 18.24 3.58
CA TYR A 323 24.81 18.26 3.01
C TYR A 323 24.33 16.82 2.86
N ASP A 324 23.12 16.52 3.34
CA ASP A 324 22.40 15.30 3.01
C ASP A 324 22.07 15.29 1.49
N GLU A 325 21.73 14.13 0.94
CA GLU A 325 21.39 13.93 -0.49
C GLU A 325 20.31 14.88 -1.04
N ARG A 326 19.53 15.49 -0.14
CA ARG A 326 18.49 16.49 -0.44
C ARG A 326 18.98 17.95 -0.29
N GLY A 327 20.29 18.18 -0.20
CA GLY A 327 20.91 19.51 -0.09
C GLY A 327 20.71 20.20 1.26
N ARG A 328 20.42 19.45 2.33
CA ARG A 328 20.14 20.00 3.67
C ARG A 328 21.32 19.79 4.61
N ILE A 329 21.61 20.77 5.45
CA ILE A 329 22.75 20.73 6.37
C ILE A 329 22.52 19.69 7.46
N LYS A 330 23.41 18.71 7.56
CA LYS A 330 23.34 17.63 8.54
C LYS A 330 23.62 18.17 9.94
N GLY A 331 22.69 17.91 10.87
CA GLY A 331 22.81 18.30 12.28
C GLY A 331 22.24 19.68 12.65
N GLU A 332 21.77 20.48 11.68
CA GLU A 332 21.03 21.72 11.96
C GLU A 332 19.53 21.43 11.93
N ALA A 333 18.80 21.78 13.00
CA ALA A 333 17.37 21.58 13.06
C ALA A 333 16.69 22.34 11.92
N GLN A 334 15.82 21.65 11.16
CA GLN A 334 15.08 22.25 10.05
C GLN A 334 14.37 23.52 10.53
N LYS A 335 14.80 24.68 10.02
CA LYS A 335 14.11 25.94 10.28
C LYS A 335 12.78 25.86 9.54
N LYS A 336 11.67 25.75 10.27
CA LYS A 336 10.32 25.76 9.68
C LYS A 336 10.18 27.06 8.88
N GLU A 337 9.97 26.93 7.58
CA GLU A 337 9.73 28.06 6.69
C GLU A 337 8.42 28.71 7.12
N LYS A 338 8.49 29.99 7.48
CA LYS A 338 7.30 30.80 7.70
C LYS A 338 6.70 31.12 6.33
N SER A 339 5.39 31.04 6.18
CA SER A 339 4.75 31.45 4.94
C SER A 339 5.02 32.93 4.64
N MET A 340 4.81 33.31 3.37
CA MET A 340 4.94 34.70 2.91
C MET A 340 4.02 35.68 3.67
N TYR A 341 2.97 35.15 4.28
CA TYR A 341 2.02 35.92 5.07
C TYR A 341 2.48 36.03 6.52
N PRO A 342 2.19 37.14 7.21
CA PRO A 342 2.53 37.26 8.62
C PRO A 342 1.74 36.23 9.44
N GLU A 343 2.43 35.15 9.82
CA GLU A 343 1.94 34.13 10.75
C GLU A 343 1.99 34.63 12.19
N ASP A 344 1.15 34.06 13.06
CA ASP A 344 1.11 34.36 14.50
C ASP A 344 0.86 35.85 14.83
N VAL A 345 0.05 36.53 14.01
CA VAL A 345 -0.40 37.90 14.31
C VAL A 345 -1.50 37.85 15.35
N PHE A 346 -1.10 38.06 16.59
CA PHE A 346 -1.98 38.20 17.74
C PHE A 346 -2.52 39.63 17.82
N ILE A 347 -3.81 39.78 17.57
CA ILE A 347 -4.50 41.07 17.65
C ILE A 347 -4.97 41.26 19.10
N GLN A 348 -4.85 42.46 19.69
CA GLN A 348 -5.46 42.86 20.97
C GLN A 348 -5.36 41.83 22.14
N ASN A 349 -4.15 41.33 22.40
CA ASN A 349 -3.80 40.44 23.52
C ASN A 349 -4.41 39.02 23.49
N HIS A 350 -4.83 38.53 22.33
CA HIS A 350 -5.20 37.12 22.14
C HIS A 350 -3.96 36.23 22.05
N THR A 351 -3.98 35.01 22.61
CA THR A 351 -2.88 34.03 22.47
C THR A 351 -3.05 33.10 21.26
N SER A 352 -4.10 33.32 20.47
CA SER A 352 -4.44 32.53 19.29
C SER A 352 -4.83 33.45 18.13
N VAL A 353 -4.57 33.03 16.89
CA VAL A 353 -4.88 33.81 15.69
C VAL A 353 -6.40 33.78 15.43
N TRP A 354 -6.95 34.83 14.83
CA TRP A 354 -8.35 34.87 14.40
C TRP A 354 -8.66 33.75 13.39
N GLY A 355 -9.70 32.96 13.64
CA GLY A 355 -10.02 31.78 12.83
C GLY A 355 -9.42 30.47 13.35
N SER A 356 -8.73 30.51 14.49
CA SER A 356 -8.26 29.31 15.20
C SER A 356 -9.39 28.48 15.83
N TRP A 357 -10.62 29.00 15.89
CA TRP A 357 -11.78 28.33 16.45
C TRP A 357 -13.02 28.56 15.60
N TRP A 358 -13.90 27.55 15.54
CA TRP A 358 -15.12 27.54 14.72
C TRP A 358 -16.28 26.91 15.49
N LYS A 359 -17.42 27.62 15.54
CA LYS A 359 -18.68 27.12 16.09
C LYS A 359 -19.87 27.83 15.45
N ASP A 360 -20.96 27.10 15.20
CA ASP A 360 -22.23 27.62 14.66
C ASP A 360 -22.07 28.57 13.46
N PHE A 361 -21.33 28.11 12.44
CA PHE A 361 -21.03 28.85 11.21
C PHE A 361 -20.26 30.18 11.40
N LYS A 362 -19.63 30.38 12.56
CA LYS A 362 -18.82 31.58 12.86
C LYS A 362 -17.41 31.22 13.28
N TRP A 363 -16.45 31.98 12.75
CA TRP A 363 -15.04 31.91 13.14
C TRP A 363 -14.78 32.78 14.37
N GLY A 364 -13.87 32.34 15.23
CA GLY A 364 -13.45 33.06 16.42
C GLY A 364 -12.02 32.75 16.84
N TYR A 365 -11.66 33.23 18.04
CA TYR A 365 -10.36 32.96 18.68
C TYR A 365 -10.45 31.73 19.58
N ALA A 366 -9.49 30.81 19.50
CA ALA A 366 -9.42 29.62 20.35
C ALA A 366 -9.14 29.93 21.83
N CYS A 367 -8.46 31.03 22.11
CA CYS A 367 -8.09 31.40 23.48
C CYS A 367 -9.30 31.78 24.36
N CYS A 368 -10.34 32.39 23.80
CA CYS A 368 -11.50 32.88 24.58
C CYS A 368 -12.88 32.61 23.93
N HIS A 369 -12.92 31.88 22.80
CA HIS A 369 -14.14 31.59 22.01
C HIS A 369 -14.94 32.83 21.56
N SER A 370 -14.31 34.01 21.52
CA SER A 370 -14.96 35.22 21.00
C SER A 370 -15.09 35.15 19.47
N THR A 371 -16.31 35.43 18.98
CA THR A 371 -16.66 35.46 17.54
C THR A 371 -16.61 36.87 16.96
N VAL A 372 -15.99 37.85 17.65
CA VAL A 372 -15.84 39.23 17.18
C VAL A 372 -14.37 39.55 16.91
N LYS A 373 -14.03 39.95 15.68
CA LYS A 373 -12.66 40.29 15.28
C LYS A 373 -12.24 41.61 15.94
N ASN A 374 -10.99 41.68 16.42
CA ASN A 374 -10.41 42.81 17.18
C ASN A 374 -11.00 43.08 18.58
N SER A 375 -11.77 42.17 19.18
CA SER A 375 -12.10 42.27 20.61
C SER A 375 -10.85 42.07 21.48
N PHE A 376 -10.86 42.54 22.73
CA PHE A 376 -9.83 42.16 23.71
C PHE A 376 -10.07 40.73 24.21
N CYS A 377 -9.00 40.00 24.52
CA CYS A 377 -9.09 38.64 25.04
C CYS A 377 -9.75 38.61 26.43
N THR A 378 -10.85 37.85 26.55
CA THR A 378 -11.60 37.61 27.79
C THR A 378 -11.10 36.38 28.56
N GLY A 379 -10.04 35.72 28.08
CA GLY A 379 -9.44 34.56 28.73
C GLY A 379 -10.40 33.38 28.94
N GLU A 380 -10.13 32.58 29.97
CA GLU A 380 -10.96 31.42 30.34
C GLU A 380 -12.33 31.83 30.92
N GLU A 381 -12.43 33.01 31.53
CA GLU A 381 -13.69 33.55 32.04
C GLU A 381 -14.69 33.80 30.92
N GLY A 382 -14.21 34.27 29.75
CA GLY A 382 -15.04 34.42 28.56
C GLY A 382 -15.62 33.11 28.04
N LYS A 383 -14.89 31.99 28.17
CA LYS A 383 -15.39 30.67 27.78
C LYS A 383 -16.51 30.21 28.71
N LYS A 384 -16.30 30.35 30.03
CA LYS A 384 -17.31 30.03 31.04
C LYS A 384 -18.58 30.87 30.88
N ALA A 385 -18.44 32.17 30.66
CA ALA A 385 -19.58 33.06 30.41
C ALA A 385 -20.34 32.69 29.13
N ALA A 386 -19.65 32.26 28.06
CA ALA A 386 -20.30 31.79 26.83
C ALA A 386 -21.04 30.46 27.03
N GLU A 387 -20.44 29.51 27.77
CA GLU A 387 -21.08 28.24 28.14
C GLU A 387 -22.28 28.47 29.07
N GLU A 388 -22.18 29.38 30.04
CA GLU A 388 -23.27 29.78 30.92
C GLU A 388 -24.40 30.48 30.16
N ALA A 389 -24.08 31.35 29.19
CA ALA A 389 -25.06 31.98 28.31
C ALA A 389 -25.75 30.95 27.41
N GLU A 390 -25.02 29.95 26.90
CA GLU A 390 -25.62 28.84 26.16
C GLU A 390 -26.52 27.99 27.05
N ASN A 391 -26.07 27.65 28.25
CA ASN A 391 -26.86 26.90 29.23
C ASN A 391 -28.11 27.70 29.66
N PHE A 392 -28.01 29.01 29.78
CA PHE A 392 -29.15 29.90 30.03
C PHE A 392 -30.11 29.91 28.83
N SER A 393 -29.60 30.04 27.60
CA SER A 393 -30.42 30.01 26.38
C SER A 393 -31.11 28.66 26.16
N ARG A 394 -30.47 27.55 26.57
CA ARG A 394 -31.02 26.19 26.54
C ARG A 394 -31.93 25.88 27.74
N GLY A 395 -32.13 26.84 28.63
CA GLY A 395 -33.05 26.74 29.77
C GLY A 395 -32.57 25.88 30.94
N PHE A 396 -31.28 25.51 30.95
CA PHE A 396 -30.70 24.62 31.97
C PHE A 396 -30.45 25.33 33.32
N ASN A 397 -30.30 26.66 33.30
CA ASN A 397 -30.06 27.51 34.47
C ASN A 397 -31.28 28.39 34.83
N LEU A 398 -32.51 27.92 34.60
CA LEU A 398 -33.69 28.52 35.25
C LEU A 398 -33.89 27.86 36.61
N PRO A 399 -34.16 28.61 37.69
CA PRO A 399 -34.42 28.02 39.00
C PRO A 399 -35.64 27.10 38.92
N THR A 400 -35.46 25.85 39.34
CA THR A 400 -36.56 24.88 39.49
C THR A 400 -37.56 25.43 40.51
N ALA A 401 -38.87 25.19 40.29
CA ALA A 401 -39.94 25.70 41.15
C ALA A 401 -39.84 25.30 42.66
N GLN A 402 -38.92 24.43 43.03
CA GLN A 402 -38.57 24.10 44.41
C GLN A 402 -37.78 25.21 45.12
N ASP A 403 -36.94 25.98 44.42
CA ASP A 403 -36.13 27.05 45.02
C ASP A 403 -36.92 28.36 45.21
N SER A 404 -38.06 28.52 44.54
CA SER A 404 -38.95 29.69 44.63
C SER A 404 -40.00 29.60 45.76
N GLY A 405 -39.96 28.56 46.60
CA GLY A 405 -40.76 28.45 47.83
C GLY A 405 -42.28 28.28 47.65
N ASN A 406 -42.78 27.94 46.46
CA ASN A 406 -44.22 27.81 46.20
C ASN A 406 -44.64 26.39 45.77
N ALA A 407 -44.07 25.37 46.41
CA ALA A 407 -44.41 23.96 46.19
C ALA A 407 -45.29 23.44 47.33
N LYS A 408 -46.56 23.12 47.04
CA LYS A 408 -47.38 22.25 47.89
C LYS A 408 -47.09 20.79 47.50
N LEU A 409 -46.59 19.99 48.44
CA LEU A 409 -46.50 18.54 48.31
C LEU A 409 -47.91 17.96 48.46
N ILE A 410 -48.44 17.36 47.40
CA ILE A 410 -49.68 16.56 47.40
C ILE A 410 -49.25 15.10 47.46
N ASP A 411 -49.90 14.29 48.29
CA ASP A 411 -49.61 12.86 48.42
C ASP A 411 -50.09 12.09 47.17
N ASN A 412 -49.37 11.04 46.78
CA ASN A 412 -49.56 10.35 45.49
C ASN A 412 -50.93 9.68 45.32
N GLY A 413 -51.71 9.50 46.40
CA GLY A 413 -53.10 9.03 46.32
C GLY A 413 -54.14 10.09 45.94
N GLU A 414 -53.89 11.37 46.27
CA GLU A 414 -54.77 12.48 45.87
C GLU A 414 -54.47 12.98 44.46
N ALA A 415 -53.23 12.82 43.98
CA ALA A 415 -52.85 13.14 42.60
C ALA A 415 -53.52 12.22 41.57
N ALA A 416 -53.63 10.91 41.85
CA ALA A 416 -54.31 9.95 40.98
C ALA A 416 -55.84 10.15 40.94
N ALA A 417 -56.46 10.53 42.06
CA ALA A 417 -57.90 10.80 42.15
C ALA A 417 -58.31 12.17 41.56
N GLU A 418 -57.38 13.13 41.45
CA GLU A 418 -57.57 14.41 40.78
C GLU A 418 -57.39 14.30 39.25
N GLU A 419 -56.54 13.37 38.79
CA GLU A 419 -56.31 13.05 37.37
C GLU A 419 -57.50 12.28 36.77
N GLU A 420 -58.08 11.32 37.50
CA GLU A 420 -59.29 10.59 37.11
C GLU A 420 -60.56 11.49 37.14
N ARG A 421 -60.62 12.50 38.01
CA ARG A 421 -61.68 13.54 38.02
C ARG A 421 -61.58 14.55 36.87
N ARG A 422 -60.42 14.67 36.23
CA ARG A 422 -60.16 15.65 35.15
C ARG A 422 -60.47 15.10 33.75
N GLU A 423 -60.83 13.82 33.65
CA GLU A 423 -61.32 13.19 32.41
C GLU A 423 -62.85 13.26 32.23
N GLU A 424 -63.59 13.97 33.09
CA GLU A 424 -64.99 14.30 32.81
C GLU A 424 -65.09 15.44 31.79
N HIS A 425 -65.42 15.04 30.56
CA HIS A 425 -65.76 15.85 29.40
C HIS A 425 -66.74 16.98 29.74
N ILE A 426 -66.28 18.24 29.72
CA ILE A 426 -67.16 19.41 29.72
C ILE A 426 -67.48 19.74 28.25
N PRO A 427 -68.70 19.47 27.77
CA PRO A 427 -69.06 19.75 26.39
C PRO A 427 -69.14 21.27 26.15
N ASN A 428 -68.44 21.73 25.11
CA ASN A 428 -68.53 23.07 24.50
C ASN A 428 -67.66 24.19 25.12
N GLY A 429 -66.37 23.95 25.32
CA GLY A 429 -65.35 24.99 25.50
C GLY A 429 -64.54 25.20 24.21
N VAL A 430 -64.47 26.42 23.69
CA VAL A 430 -63.74 26.76 22.46
C VAL A 430 -62.23 26.63 22.72
N ASP A 431 -61.58 25.65 22.09
CA ASP A 431 -60.13 25.46 22.23
C ASP A 431 -59.34 26.57 21.55
N ARG A 432 -58.45 27.17 22.34
CA ARG A 432 -57.56 28.25 21.95
C ARG A 432 -56.35 27.64 21.21
N PRO A 433 -55.97 28.13 20.01
CA PRO A 433 -55.00 27.47 19.11
C PRO A 433 -53.54 27.43 19.63
N GLU A 434 -53.26 27.97 20.81
CA GLU A 434 -51.91 28.04 21.38
C GLU A 434 -51.47 26.76 22.12
N LYS A 435 -52.40 25.85 22.45
CA LYS A 435 -52.04 24.58 23.14
C LYS A 435 -51.55 23.47 22.18
N GLN A 436 -51.96 23.48 20.91
CA GLN A 436 -51.55 22.46 19.95
C GLN A 436 -50.07 22.57 19.55
N ASN A 437 -49.54 23.80 19.44
CA ASN A 437 -48.15 24.02 19.01
C ASN A 437 -47.10 23.66 20.09
N MET A 438 -47.46 23.75 21.38
CA MET A 438 -46.53 23.42 22.48
C MET A 438 -46.40 21.91 22.72
N ASP A 439 -47.48 21.14 22.50
CA ASP A 439 -47.44 19.67 22.60
C ASP A 439 -46.77 19.02 21.38
N GLU A 440 -46.92 19.59 20.18
CA GLU A 440 -46.18 19.12 18.99
C GLU A 440 -44.68 19.37 19.11
N SER A 441 -44.26 20.53 19.64
CA SER A 441 -42.82 20.82 19.84
C SER A 441 -42.20 19.93 20.92
N ARG A 442 -42.98 19.53 21.95
CA ARG A 442 -42.52 18.60 22.98
C ARG A 442 -42.46 17.17 22.46
N ARG A 443 -43.47 16.70 21.74
CA ARG A 443 -43.45 15.39 21.04
C ARG A 443 -42.28 15.29 20.06
N ARG A 444 -42.03 16.32 19.25
CA ARG A 444 -40.93 16.34 18.28
C ARG A 444 -39.55 16.28 18.94
N LEU A 445 -39.40 16.85 20.14
CA LEU A 445 -38.14 16.83 20.90
C LEU A 445 -37.93 15.49 21.62
N GLU A 446 -39.01 14.80 21.96
CA GLU A 446 -39.02 13.45 22.53
C GLU A 446 -38.78 12.38 21.45
N GLU A 447 -39.34 12.56 20.25
CA GLU A 447 -39.09 11.73 19.05
C GLU A 447 -37.66 11.88 18.50
N LEU A 448 -37.00 13.03 18.71
CA LEU A 448 -35.58 13.22 18.39
C LEU A 448 -34.63 12.61 19.44
N LYS A 449 -35.12 12.35 20.66
CA LYS A 449 -34.35 11.73 21.76
C LYS A 449 -34.56 10.23 21.89
N ALA A 450 -35.73 9.73 21.52
CA ALA A 450 -36.01 8.30 21.46
C ALA A 450 -35.48 7.75 20.13
N GLY A 451 -34.42 6.92 20.19
CA GLY A 451 -33.98 6.16 19.02
C GLY A 451 -35.09 5.26 18.48
N VAL A 452 -34.97 4.85 17.21
CA VAL A 452 -35.96 4.02 16.52
C VAL A 452 -36.24 2.74 17.32
N THR A 453 -37.46 2.59 17.82
CA THR A 453 -37.86 1.39 18.58
C THR A 453 -38.13 0.22 17.63
N GLU A 454 -37.97 -1.00 18.13
CA GLU A 454 -38.15 -2.23 17.35
C GLU A 454 -39.56 -2.34 16.73
N GLU A 455 -40.57 -1.83 17.45
CA GLU A 455 -41.96 -1.75 16.99
C GLU A 455 -42.15 -0.77 15.80
N GLN A 456 -41.38 0.33 15.76
CA GLN A 456 -41.40 1.25 14.62
C GLN A 456 -40.70 0.63 13.39
N MET A 457 -39.64 -0.16 13.60
CA MET A 457 -38.99 -0.93 12.54
C MET A 457 -39.86 -2.06 12.00
N GLU A 458 -40.67 -2.71 12.84
CA GLU A 458 -41.66 -3.71 12.40
C GLU A 458 -42.83 -3.08 11.64
N LYS A 459 -43.34 -1.93 12.08
CA LYS A 459 -44.35 -1.18 11.33
C LYS A 459 -43.82 -0.73 9.98
N TRP A 460 -42.59 -0.22 9.91
CA TRP A 460 -41.95 0.13 8.65
C TRP A 460 -41.70 -1.09 7.74
N ARG A 461 -41.29 -2.24 8.31
CA ARG A 461 -41.19 -3.51 7.57
C ARG A 461 -42.54 -3.94 7.01
N LYS A 462 -43.61 -3.91 7.81
CA LYS A 462 -44.99 -4.23 7.38
C LYS A 462 -45.52 -3.26 6.32
N GLU A 463 -45.24 -1.97 6.46
CA GLU A 463 -45.67 -0.96 5.51
C GLU A 463 -44.91 -1.08 4.18
N LYS A 464 -43.62 -1.41 4.23
CA LYS A 464 -42.80 -1.71 3.05
C LYS A 464 -43.22 -3.01 2.35
N THR A 465 -43.62 -4.05 3.10
CA THR A 465 -44.19 -5.28 2.49
C THR A 465 -45.55 -5.00 1.87
N ASN A 466 -46.40 -4.21 2.53
CA ASN A 466 -47.73 -3.86 2.01
C ASN A 466 -47.64 -2.95 0.77
N GLN A 467 -46.67 -2.04 0.69
CA GLN A 467 -46.45 -1.22 -0.51
C GLN A 467 -45.89 -2.01 -1.70
N ASN A 468 -45.18 -3.11 -1.44
CA ASN A 468 -44.66 -4.01 -2.47
C ASN A 468 -45.63 -5.16 -2.81
N ASP A 469 -46.79 -5.24 -2.18
CA ASP A 469 -47.85 -6.19 -2.53
C ASP A 469 -48.69 -5.65 -3.71
N PRO A 470 -48.66 -6.31 -4.89
CA PRO A 470 -49.42 -5.87 -6.07
C PRO A 470 -50.95 -5.94 -5.88
N MET A 471 -51.47 -6.64 -4.86
CA MET A 471 -52.90 -6.70 -4.53
C MET A 471 -53.37 -5.52 -3.66
N ALA A 472 -52.47 -4.84 -2.95
CA ALA A 472 -52.81 -3.72 -2.06
C ALA A 472 -53.34 -2.49 -2.81
N LYS A 473 -52.97 -2.31 -4.10
CA LYS A 473 -53.52 -1.26 -4.98
C LYS A 473 -54.91 -1.59 -5.55
N MET A 474 -55.37 -2.84 -5.40
CA MET A 474 -56.62 -3.34 -5.99
C MET A 474 -57.76 -3.45 -4.95
N LEU A 475 -57.46 -3.30 -3.66
CA LEU A 475 -58.45 -3.20 -2.58
C LEU A 475 -58.88 -1.74 -2.43
N GLY A 476 -60.04 -1.41 -3.01
CA GLY A 476 -60.70 -0.12 -2.82
C GLY A 476 -61.07 0.11 -1.35
N LYS A 477 -61.02 1.37 -0.91
CA LYS A 477 -61.51 1.78 0.41
C LYS A 477 -63.04 1.78 0.37
N ASP A 478 -63.67 0.69 0.79
CA ASP A 478 -65.11 0.66 1.02
C ASP A 478 -65.44 1.43 2.30
N GLU A 479 -66.01 2.62 2.14
CA GLU A 479 -66.65 3.37 3.22
C GLU A 479 -67.97 2.68 3.58
N LEU A 480 -68.05 2.16 4.80
CA LEU A 480 -69.27 1.61 5.37
C LEU A 480 -70.18 2.78 5.80
N LEU A 481 -71.18 3.12 4.99
CA LEU A 481 -72.29 3.98 5.41
C LEU A 481 -73.25 3.14 6.26
N GLU A 482 -73.22 3.33 7.57
CA GLU A 482 -74.30 2.88 8.47
C GLU A 482 -75.48 3.87 8.39
N VAL A 483 -76.69 3.31 8.25
CA VAL A 483 -78.00 3.99 8.35
C VAL A 483 -78.47 3.98 9.80
#